data_AF-A0A2C1YSG0-F1
#
_entry.id   AF-A0A2C1YSG0-F1
#
_cell.length_a   1.000
_cell.length_b   1.000
_cell.length_c   1.000
_cell.angle_alpha   90.00
_cell.angle_beta   90.00
_cell.angle_gamma   90.00
#
_symmetry.space_group_name_H-M   'P 1'
#
loop_
_entity.id
_entity.type
_entity.pdbx_description
1 polymer ?
#
loop_
_entity_poly.entity_id
_entity_poly.type
_entity_poly.pdbx_seq_one_letter_code
_entity_poly.pdbx_strand_id
1 'polypeptide(L)'
;MFCDSDGIILDHYGDPPVARQIVNANKGAQWSERWAGTNAIGTSIILKQTAQIFSSEHFSHSCHEWVCSAAPILDPLTSELLGIINLSTTSDSYHTLSMMKTVGIVNQIERLLFHNYYQADAKHLY
;
A
#
# COMPACT_ATOMS: atom_id res chain seq x y z
N MET A 1 -4.73 3.51 2.07
CA MET A 1 -3.96 4.37 1.14
C MET A 1 -3.58 3.54 -0.06
N PHE A 2 -3.61 4.15 -1.24
CA PHE A 2 -3.18 3.56 -2.50
C PHE A 2 -2.08 4.44 -3.10
N CYS A 3 -0.95 3.84 -3.45
CA CYS A 3 0.22 4.52 -3.99
C CYS A 3 0.64 3.88 -5.32
N ASP A 4 1.33 4.65 -6.15
CA ASP A 4 2.01 4.10 -7.33
C ASP A 4 3.28 3.32 -6.95
N SER A 5 3.98 2.80 -7.97
CA SER A 5 5.19 1.99 -7.82
C SER A 5 6.41 2.79 -7.33
N ASP A 6 6.36 4.12 -7.39
CA ASP A 6 7.41 5.02 -6.89
C ASP A 6 7.13 5.51 -5.46
N GLY A 7 6.00 5.12 -4.87
CA GLY A 7 5.62 5.50 -3.51
C GLY A 7 4.88 6.83 -3.41
N ILE A 8 4.34 7.37 -4.51
CA ILE A 8 3.46 8.55 -4.48
C ILE A 8 2.04 8.12 -4.11
N ILE A 9 1.46 8.75 -3.10
CA ILE A 9 0.06 8.53 -2.72
C ILE A 9 -0.86 9.03 -3.86
N LEU A 10 -1.61 8.10 -4.45
CA LEU A 10 -2.62 8.40 -5.47
C LEU A 10 -3.98 8.67 -4.83
N ASP A 11 -4.30 7.97 -3.75
CA ASP A 11 -5.55 8.16 -3.01
C ASP A 11 -5.51 7.58 -1.59
N HIS A 12 -6.45 8.00 -0.75
CA HIS A 12 -6.60 7.49 0.61
C HIS A 12 -8.07 7.52 1.06
N TYR A 13 -8.45 6.49 1.82
CA TYR A 13 -9.79 6.32 2.36
C TYR A 13 -9.67 5.97 3.83
N GLY A 14 -10.51 6.58 4.66
CA GLY A 14 -10.49 6.38 6.11
C GLY A 14 -11.31 7.46 6.82
N ASP A 15 -11.40 7.35 8.15
CA ASP A 15 -12.06 8.35 8.97
C ASP A 15 -11.29 9.69 8.87
N PRO A 16 -11.90 10.78 8.36
CA PRO A 16 -11.20 12.03 8.09
C PRO A 16 -10.38 12.61 9.27
N PRO A 17 -10.84 12.55 10.54
CA PRO A 17 -10.04 12.95 11.70
C PRO A 17 -8.77 12.12 11.86
N VAL A 18 -8.84 10.80 11.65
CA VAL A 18 -7.68 9.89 11.75
C VAL A 18 -6.73 10.10 10.57
N ALA A 19 -7.26 10.23 9.35
CA ALA A 19 -6.46 10.48 8.16
C ALA A 19 -5.64 11.79 8.26
N ARG A 20 -6.20 12.83 8.90
CA ARG A 20 -5.51 14.10 9.16
C ARG A 20 -4.38 14.01 10.20
N GLN A 21 -4.38 12.99 11.06
CA GLN A 21 -3.33 12.79 12.06
C GLN A 21 -2.06 12.17 11.46
N ILE A 22 -2.18 11.48 10.32
CA ILE A 22 -1.01 10.95 9.62
C ILE A 22 -0.33 12.10 8.87
N VAL A 23 0.79 12.56 9.42
CA VAL A 23 1.61 13.60 8.79
C VAL A 23 1.99 13.18 7.37
N ASN A 24 1.72 14.05 6.39
CA ASN A 24 2.04 13.85 4.96
C ASN A 24 1.36 12.66 4.28
N ALA A 25 0.16 12.24 4.70
CA ALA A 25 -0.63 11.21 4.01
C ALA A 25 -1.51 11.71 2.84
N ASN A 26 -1.32 12.96 2.41
CA ASN A 26 -2.14 13.55 1.34
C ASN A 26 -1.76 12.99 -0.04
N LYS A 27 -2.72 13.04 -0.97
CA LYS A 27 -2.46 12.74 -2.38
C LYS A 27 -1.28 13.57 -2.91
N GLY A 28 -0.34 12.91 -3.59
CA GLY A 28 0.90 13.49 -4.09
C GLY A 28 2.09 13.41 -3.13
N ALA A 29 1.90 12.98 -1.88
CA ALA A 29 3.02 12.78 -0.96
C ALA A 29 3.86 11.56 -1.34
N GLN A 30 5.17 11.66 -1.13
CA GLN A 30 6.16 10.65 -1.52
C GLN A 30 6.65 9.86 -0.29
N TRP A 31 6.49 8.54 -0.33
CA TRP A 31 6.70 7.61 0.78
C TRP A 31 7.69 6.47 0.49
N SER A 32 8.43 6.51 -0.61
CA SER A 32 9.59 5.62 -0.78
C SER A 32 10.63 5.86 0.31
N GLU A 33 11.39 4.82 0.67
CA GLU A 33 12.37 4.91 1.78
C GLU A 33 13.41 6.00 1.54
N ARG A 34 13.73 6.30 0.28
CA ARG A 34 14.65 7.38 -0.10
C ARG A 34 14.22 8.75 0.44
N TRP A 35 12.91 8.99 0.54
CA TRP A 35 12.36 10.30 0.91
C TRP A 35 11.79 10.33 2.32
N ALA A 36 11.14 9.25 2.75
CA ALA A 36 10.47 9.17 4.04
C ALA A 36 11.21 8.32 5.10
N GLY A 37 12.33 7.69 4.72
CA GLY A 37 13.00 6.67 5.52
C GLY A 37 12.20 5.37 5.62
N THR A 38 12.65 4.41 6.44
CA THR A 38 11.97 3.12 6.64
C THR A 38 10.50 3.32 7.03
N ASN A 39 9.61 2.77 6.21
CA ASN A 39 8.16 2.80 6.38
C ASN A 39 7.53 1.68 5.55
N ALA A 40 6.30 1.26 5.87
CA ALA A 40 5.71 0.08 5.23
C ALA A 40 5.59 0.20 3.70
N ILE A 41 5.27 1.38 3.16
CA ILE A 41 5.14 1.60 1.71
C ILE A 41 6.50 1.42 1.04
N GLY A 42 7.50 2.19 1.47
CA GLY A 42 8.85 2.14 0.91
C GLY A 42 9.49 0.75 1.03
N THR A 43 9.37 0.11 2.19
CA THR A 43 9.90 -1.23 2.43
C THR A 43 9.21 -2.26 1.51
N SER A 44 7.89 -2.17 1.34
CA SER A 44 7.14 -3.06 0.45
C SER A 44 7.54 -2.90 -1.03
N ILE A 45 7.83 -1.67 -1.47
CA ILE A 45 8.33 -1.38 -2.83
C ILE A 45 9.67 -2.09 -3.06
N ILE A 46 10.62 -1.92 -2.14
CA ILE A 46 11.98 -2.48 -2.27
C ILE A 46 11.97 -4.01 -2.24
N LEU A 47 11.19 -4.60 -1.33
CA LEU A 47 11.15 -6.05 -1.16
C LEU A 47 10.23 -6.75 -2.18
N LYS A 48 9.35 -6.00 -2.86
CA LYS A 48 8.21 -6.53 -3.63
C LYS A 48 7.39 -7.55 -2.84
N GLN A 49 7.24 -7.31 -1.55
CA GLN A 49 6.59 -8.20 -0.59
C GLN A 49 5.77 -7.38 0.40
N THR A 50 4.93 -8.05 1.18
CA THR A 50 4.22 -7.40 2.28
C THR A 50 5.20 -6.88 3.32
N ALA A 51 4.90 -5.72 3.89
CA ALA A 51 5.71 -5.11 4.94
C ALA A 51 4.80 -4.62 6.06
N GLN A 52 5.16 -4.98 7.29
CA GLN A 52 4.50 -4.47 8.48
C GLN A 52 5.55 -3.73 9.32
N ILE A 53 5.27 -2.47 9.64
CA ILE A 53 6.18 -1.60 10.38
C ILE A 53 5.42 -1.09 11.61
N PHE A 54 5.96 -1.36 12.79
CA PHE A 54 5.38 -1.01 14.08
C PHE A 54 6.11 0.19 14.68
N SER A 55 5.38 1.24 15.04
CA SER A 55 5.84 2.29 15.95
C SER A 55 7.27 2.78 15.63
N SER A 56 8.24 2.50 16.50
CA SER A 56 9.65 2.92 16.39
C SER A 56 10.43 2.31 15.22
N GLU A 57 9.88 1.29 14.55
CA GLU A 57 10.44 0.77 13.31
C GLU A 57 10.26 1.76 12.14
N HIS A 58 9.35 2.72 12.26
CA HIS A 58 9.33 3.86 11.35
C HIS A 58 10.55 4.75 11.59
N PHE A 59 11.18 5.19 10.51
CA PHE A 59 12.30 6.13 10.61
C PHE A 59 11.87 7.49 11.19
N SER A 60 10.69 8.00 10.78
CA SER A 60 10.17 9.25 11.30
C SER A 60 9.52 9.07 12.67
N HIS A 61 9.98 9.82 13.67
CA HIS A 61 9.36 9.89 14.99
C HIS A 61 7.88 10.29 14.95
N SER A 62 7.47 11.11 13.98
CA SER A 62 6.07 11.50 13.82
C SER A 62 5.15 10.34 13.44
N CYS A 63 5.73 9.19 13.05
CA CYS A 63 5.01 7.98 12.69
C CYS A 63 5.01 6.92 13.81
N HIS A 64 5.63 7.19 14.97
CA HIS A 64 5.81 6.19 16.03
C HIS A 64 4.51 5.78 16.73
N GLU A 65 3.41 6.51 16.54
CA GLU A 65 2.09 6.11 17.03
C GLU A 65 1.36 5.14 16.10
N TRP A 66 1.93 4.89 14.91
CA TRP A 66 1.27 4.14 13.84
C TRP A 66 1.84 2.74 13.68
N VAL A 67 0.95 1.83 13.30
CA VAL A 67 1.26 0.51 12.80
C VAL A 67 0.76 0.47 11.36
N CYS A 68 1.69 0.27 10.43
CA CYS A 68 1.40 0.28 9.00
C CYS A 68 1.55 -1.13 8.44
N SER A 69 0.58 -1.56 7.65
CA SER A 69 0.59 -2.83 6.91
C SER A 69 0.46 -2.51 5.42
N ALA A 70 1.50 -2.82 4.65
CA ALA A 70 1.55 -2.59 3.21
C ALA A 70 1.64 -3.91 2.44
N ALA A 71 0.99 -3.96 1.29
CA ALA A 71 1.11 -5.05 0.34
C ALA A 71 1.25 -4.50 -1.10
N PRO A 72 2.11 -5.12 -1.92
CA PRO A 72 2.32 -4.71 -3.30
C PRO A 72 1.21 -5.23 -4.19
N ILE A 73 0.76 -4.42 -5.14
CA ILE A 73 -0.06 -4.86 -6.27
C ILE A 73 0.92 -5.21 -7.38
N LEU A 74 0.95 -6.48 -7.76
CA LEU A 74 1.78 -6.96 -8.86
C LEU A 74 0.91 -7.20 -10.09
N ASP A 75 1.48 -6.88 -11.25
CA ASP A 75 0.87 -7.27 -12.51
C ASP A 75 0.82 -8.80 -12.58
N PRO A 76 -0.37 -9.40 -12.80
CA PRO A 76 -0.53 -10.85 -12.70
C PRO A 76 0.12 -11.61 -13.86
N LEU A 77 0.54 -10.95 -14.94
CA LEU A 77 1.20 -11.57 -16.09
C LEU A 77 2.73 -11.37 -16.06
N THR A 78 3.18 -10.18 -15.66
CA THR A 78 4.59 -9.78 -15.73
C THR A 78 5.28 -9.76 -14.37
N SER A 79 4.53 -9.81 -13.26
CA SER A 79 5.02 -9.60 -11.90
C SER A 79 5.69 -8.23 -11.68
N GLU A 80 5.43 -7.26 -12.56
CA GLU A 80 5.86 -5.88 -12.36
C GLU A 80 5.08 -5.24 -11.21
N LEU A 81 5.73 -4.34 -10.47
CA LEU A 81 5.07 -3.61 -9.39
C LEU A 81 4.21 -2.50 -9.99
N LEU A 82 2.91 -2.55 -9.73
CA LEU A 82 1.95 -1.54 -10.20
C LEU A 82 1.66 -0.47 -9.15
N GLY A 83 1.80 -0.81 -7.87
CA GLY A 83 1.55 0.10 -6.76
C GLY A 83 1.47 -0.61 -5.42
N ILE A 84 1.10 0.13 -4.38
CA ILE A 84 1.01 -0.37 -3.00
C ILE A 84 -0.36 -0.05 -2.41
N ILE A 85 -0.95 -1.03 -1.71
CA ILE A 85 -2.02 -0.78 -0.73
C ILE A 85 -1.41 -0.74 0.65
N ASN A 86 -1.64 0.35 1.38
CA ASN A 86 -1.21 0.50 2.76
C ASN A 86 -2.40 0.79 3.68
N LEU A 87 -2.47 0.08 4.79
CA LEU A 87 -3.38 0.30 5.90
C LEU A 87 -2.59 0.82 7.11
N SER A 88 -2.93 2.02 7.57
CA SER A 88 -2.37 2.62 8.77
C SER A 88 -3.40 2.61 9.89
N THR A 89 -3.01 2.11 11.06
CA THR A 89 -3.81 2.13 12.29
C THR A 89 -2.96 2.67 13.43
N THR A 90 -3.57 3.19 14.50
CA THR A 90 -2.84 3.43 15.75
C THR A 90 -2.53 2.10 16.44
N SER A 91 -1.54 2.08 17.33
CA SER A 91 -1.19 0.89 18.12
C SER A 91 -2.39 0.32 18.89
N ASP A 92 -3.24 1.17 19.47
CA ASP A 92 -4.43 0.76 20.23
C ASP A 92 -5.55 0.17 19.35
N SER A 93 -5.59 0.56 18.08
CA SER A 93 -6.58 0.08 17.10
C SER A 93 -6.05 -1.04 16.21
N TYR A 94 -4.78 -1.41 16.38
CA TYR A 94 -4.17 -2.46 15.60
C TYR A 94 -4.85 -3.81 15.90
N HIS A 95 -5.04 -4.61 14.85
CA HIS A 95 -5.57 -5.95 14.95
C HIS A 95 -4.72 -6.89 14.10
N THR A 96 -4.50 -8.13 14.55
CA THR A 96 -3.70 -9.14 13.82
C THR A 96 -4.20 -9.39 12.39
N LEU A 97 -5.46 -9.06 12.11
CA LEU A 97 -6.06 -9.18 10.78
C LEU A 97 -5.74 -8.01 9.83
N SER A 98 -5.09 -6.93 10.28
CA SER A 98 -4.80 -5.76 9.44
C SER A 98 -3.99 -6.10 8.19
N MET A 99 -2.97 -6.95 8.32
CA MET A 99 -2.20 -7.42 7.17
C MET A 99 -3.07 -8.29 6.23
N MET A 100 -3.86 -9.21 6.78
CA MET A 100 -4.77 -10.05 5.97
C MET A 100 -5.81 -9.23 5.20
N LYS A 101 -6.37 -8.17 5.81
CA LYS A 101 -7.27 -7.24 5.12
C LYS A 101 -6.57 -6.57 3.94
N THR A 102 -5.34 -6.12 4.17
CA THR A 102 -4.50 -5.44 3.16
C THR A 102 -4.21 -6.35 1.97
N VAL A 103 -3.74 -7.58 2.24
CA VAL A 103 -3.52 -8.62 1.21
C VAL A 103 -4.83 -9.01 0.52
N GLY A 104 -5.93 -9.11 1.25
CA GLY A 104 -7.25 -9.43 0.69
C GLY A 104 -7.74 -8.39 -0.33
N ILE A 105 -7.42 -7.11 -0.15
CA ILE A 105 -7.71 -6.04 -1.11
C ILE A 105 -6.83 -6.18 -2.35
N VAL A 106 -5.51 -6.34 -2.16
CA VAL A 106 -4.56 -6.56 -3.27
C VAL A 106 -4.98 -7.74 -4.15
N ASN A 107 -5.28 -8.88 -3.53
CA ASN A 107 -5.71 -10.09 -4.23
C ASN A 107 -6.99 -9.86 -5.05
N GLN A 108 -7.90 -8.98 -4.61
CA GLN A 108 -9.08 -8.62 -5.40
C GLN A 108 -8.71 -7.76 -6.61
N ILE A 109 -7.82 -6.79 -6.44
CA ILE A 109 -7.32 -5.94 -7.53
C ILE A 109 -6.64 -6.79 -8.60
N GLU A 110 -5.71 -7.66 -8.20
CA GLU A 110 -4.95 -8.51 -9.14
C GLU A 110 -5.86 -9.48 -9.90
N ARG A 111 -6.88 -10.03 -9.25
CA ARG A 111 -7.90 -10.86 -9.94
C ARG A 111 -8.69 -10.07 -10.98
N LEU A 112 -9.06 -8.82 -10.68
CA LEU A 112 -9.75 -7.95 -11.62
C LEU A 112 -8.86 -7.57 -12.80
N LEU A 113 -7.58 -7.26 -12.55
CA LEU A 113 -6.59 -7.01 -13.60
C LEU A 113 -6.44 -8.21 -14.53
N PHE A 114 -6.25 -9.41 -13.95
CA PHE A 114 -6.16 -10.65 -14.70
C PHE A 114 -7.40 -10.85 -15.57
N HIS A 115 -8.60 -10.73 -15.00
CA HIS A 115 -9.84 -10.89 -15.77
C HIS A 115 -9.97 -9.89 -16.92
N ASN A 116 -9.59 -8.63 -16.71
CA ASN A 116 -9.63 -7.59 -17.73
C ASN A 116 -8.65 -7.87 -18.88
N TYR A 117 -7.45 -8.38 -18.59
CA TYR A 117 -6.49 -8.78 -19.62
C TYR A 117 -7.04 -9.89 -20.51
N TYR A 118 -7.65 -10.92 -19.94
CA TYR A 118 -8.29 -11.99 -20.72
C TYR A 118 -9.45 -11.48 -21.59
N GLN A 119 -10.28 -10.58 -21.06
CA GLN A 119 -11.36 -10.01 -21.86
C GLN A 119 -10.86 -9.12 -23.00
N ALA A 120 -9.77 -8.38 -22.79
CA ALA A 120 -9.16 -7.55 -23.82
C ALA A 120 -8.55 -8.40 -24.95
N ASP A 121 -7.81 -9.46 -24.60
CA ASP A 121 -7.20 -10.37 -25.57
C ASP A 121 -8.26 -11.10 -26.41
N ALA A 122 -9.34 -11.56 -25.78
CA ALA A 122 -10.46 -12.20 -26.48
C ALA A 122 -11.17 -11.28 -27.49
N LYS A 123 -11.12 -9.94 -27.30
CA LYS A 123 -11.69 -8.96 -28.23
C LYS A 123 -10.76 -8.63 -29.40
N HIS A 124 -9.47 -8.94 -29.32
CA HIS A 124 -8.50 -8.71 -30.39
C HIS A 124 -8.34 -9.92 -31.34
N LEU A 125 -9.00 -11.04 -31.03
CA LEU A 125 -8.96 -12.29 -31.82
C LEU A 125 -10.15 -12.45 -32.79
N TYR A 126 -11.03 -11.44 -32.91
CA TYR A 126 -12.15 -11.38 -33.85
C TYR A 126 -12.18 -10.03 -34.57
#